data_AF-A0A2E5JIT8-F1
#
_entry.id   AF-A0A2E5JIT8-F1
#
_cell.length_a   1.000
_cell.length_b   1.000
_cell.length_c   1.000
_cell.angle_alpha   90.00
_cell.angle_beta   90.00
_cell.angle_gamma   90.00
#
_symmetry.space_group_name_H-M   'P 1'
#
loop_
_entity.id
_entity.type
_entity.pdbx_description
1 polymer ?
#
loop_
_entity_poly.entity_id
_entity_poly.type
_entity_poly.pdbx_seq_one_letter_code
_entity_poly.pdbx_strand_id
1 'polypeptide(L)'
;MIGFVVGLYSFKQDPVLKQSKSVEHSTPQSLADEEITFEQDDTQLEQVEITKVKNETINELWQAYDDLIVRLVLPANKSCMLALENLFQEKDYIDPNQTALRINGSYNQAVNLLNDILNTVQTSEVIHELNLKLLYNPKTDPQKLQGKMSESTICSDVKITNYTNALIKDIAMAKIDPDERNELTRAFVETAHRYIYSASSVEYTSSAMEILFSLSDNELIPRSNMEELSQLRQSLIGLIQNYESDFRPQGAPLSNLEVMQDFYQELNQLNTSILDVIERLKYEIPKGR
;
A
#
# COMPACT_ATOMS: atom_id res chain seq x y z
N MET A 1 14.34 27.44 -5.64
CA MET A 1 12.96 27.18 -5.19
C MET A 1 12.27 26.46 -6.33
N ILE A 2 12.28 25.13 -6.30
CA ILE A 2 11.73 24.29 -7.38
C ILE A 2 10.73 23.36 -6.69
N GLY A 3 9.44 23.62 -6.92
CA GLY A 3 8.37 22.71 -6.54
C GLY A 3 8.22 21.67 -7.63
N PHE A 4 8.15 20.40 -7.24
CA PHE A 4 7.76 19.31 -8.12
C PHE A 4 6.43 18.75 -7.64
N VAL A 5 5.38 19.07 -8.40
CA VAL A 5 4.11 18.34 -8.41
C VAL A 5 4.31 17.20 -9.39
N VAL A 6 4.39 15.96 -8.90
CA VAL A 6 4.28 14.77 -9.76
C VAL A 6 2.89 14.20 -9.54
N GLY A 7 1.95 14.68 -10.35
CA GLY A 7 0.69 14.00 -10.58
C GLY A 7 0.87 13.12 -11.82
N LEU A 8 0.76 11.80 -11.66
CA LEU A 8 0.57 10.87 -12.77
C LEU A 8 -0.80 10.23 -12.60
N TYR A 9 -1.78 10.82 -13.30
CA TYR A 9 -3.10 10.25 -13.50
C TYR A 9 -3.20 9.75 -14.93
N SER A 10 -3.69 8.53 -15.11
CA SER A 10 -4.32 8.10 -16.36
C SER A 10 -5.70 7.52 -16.03
N PHE A 11 -6.73 8.31 -16.30
CA PHE A 11 -8.15 7.97 -16.14
C PHE A 11 -8.59 6.95 -17.21
N LYS A 12 -9.33 5.91 -16.80
CA LYS A 12 -10.36 5.30 -17.66
C LYS A 12 -11.73 5.55 -17.03
N GLN A 13 -12.62 6.10 -17.86
CA GLN A 13 -13.96 6.59 -17.52
C GLN A 13 -14.91 5.47 -17.05
N ASP A 14 -15.71 5.78 -16.03
CA ASP A 14 -16.80 4.96 -15.50
C ASP A 14 -17.90 4.70 -16.53
N PRO A 15 -18.41 3.46 -16.68
CA PRO A 15 -19.77 3.25 -17.11
C PRO A 15 -20.74 3.34 -15.92
N VAL A 16 -21.65 4.30 -16.01
CA VAL A 16 -22.83 4.50 -15.16
C VAL A 16 -23.61 3.20 -14.96
N LEU A 17 -23.62 2.67 -13.74
CA LEU A 17 -24.50 1.56 -13.34
C LEU A 17 -25.80 2.10 -12.72
N LYS A 18 -26.91 1.85 -13.42
CA LYS A 18 -28.28 2.13 -12.99
C LYS A 18 -28.61 1.32 -11.74
N GLN A 19 -29.26 1.98 -10.77
CA GLN A 19 -29.91 1.35 -9.63
C GLN A 19 -30.98 0.35 -10.07
N SER A 20 -31.01 -0.82 -9.42
CA SER A 20 -32.24 -1.55 -9.14
C SER A 20 -32.21 -2.13 -7.72
N LYS A 21 -33.24 -1.79 -6.95
CA LYS A 21 -33.57 -2.30 -5.60
C LYS A 21 -34.08 -3.73 -5.69
N SER A 22 -33.74 -4.56 -4.71
CA SER A 22 -34.72 -5.13 -3.74
C SER A 22 -34.03 -5.98 -2.68
N VAL A 23 -34.38 -5.69 -1.44
CA VAL A 23 -34.03 -6.38 -0.19
C VAL A 23 -34.85 -7.66 -0.07
N GLU A 24 -34.27 -8.74 0.45
CA GLU A 24 -34.97 -9.59 1.41
C GLU A 24 -33.99 -10.34 2.34
N HIS A 25 -34.30 -10.25 3.64
CA HIS A 25 -33.63 -10.89 4.77
C HIS A 25 -33.82 -12.40 4.77
N SER A 26 -32.79 -13.15 5.20
CA SER A 26 -32.90 -14.30 6.10
C SER A 26 -31.51 -14.77 6.56
N THR A 27 -31.29 -14.80 7.88
CA THR A 27 -30.27 -15.59 8.60
C THR A 27 -31.02 -16.45 9.63
N PRO A 28 -30.39 -17.42 10.31
CA PRO A 28 -29.23 -18.25 9.95
C PRO A 28 -29.51 -19.75 10.20
N GLN A 29 -28.82 -20.67 9.54
CA GLN A 29 -28.71 -22.04 10.04
C GLN A 29 -27.39 -22.70 9.66
N SER A 30 -26.51 -22.80 10.67
CA SER A 30 -25.62 -23.93 10.96
C SER A 30 -24.72 -24.43 9.82
N LEU A 31 -23.48 -23.94 9.81
CA LEU A 31 -22.33 -24.75 9.39
C LEU A 31 -21.27 -24.71 10.50
N ALA A 32 -20.79 -25.91 10.80
CA ALA A 32 -20.01 -26.28 11.94
C ALA A 32 -18.61 -25.66 11.94
N ASP A 33 -18.08 -25.56 13.15
CA ASP A 33 -16.73 -25.11 13.48
C ASP A 33 -15.66 -25.92 12.73
N GLU A 34 -14.89 -25.25 11.87
CA GLU A 34 -13.48 -25.58 11.63
C GLU A 34 -12.68 -24.32 11.93
N GLU A 35 -12.18 -24.28 13.16
CA GLU A 35 -11.18 -23.32 13.65
C GLU A 35 -9.87 -23.59 12.89
N ILE A 36 -9.58 -22.81 11.85
CA ILE A 36 -8.25 -22.82 11.22
C ILE A 36 -7.35 -21.98 12.14
N THR A 37 -6.55 -22.67 12.94
CA THR A 37 -5.47 -22.07 13.72
C THR A 37 -4.25 -21.87 12.82
N PHE A 38 -3.77 -20.63 12.70
CA PHE A 38 -2.50 -20.33 12.05
C PHE A 38 -1.40 -20.35 13.11
N GLU A 39 -0.57 -21.39 13.10
CA GLU A 39 0.73 -21.35 13.78
C GLU A 39 1.71 -20.57 12.89
N GLN A 40 2.08 -19.38 13.36
CA GLN A 40 3.10 -18.54 12.77
C GLN A 40 4.46 -19.10 13.19
N ASP A 41 5.08 -19.91 12.33
CA ASP A 41 6.47 -20.32 12.51
C ASP A 41 7.36 -19.46 11.61
N ASP A 42 7.94 -18.44 12.23
CA ASP A 42 9.01 -17.62 11.68
C ASP A 42 10.25 -18.50 11.49
N THR A 43 10.42 -19.11 10.31
CA THR A 43 11.70 -19.33 9.59
C THR A 43 11.58 -20.52 8.63
N GLN A 44 11.39 -20.24 7.33
CA GLN A 44 12.16 -20.82 6.22
C GLN A 44 11.51 -20.45 4.87
N LEU A 45 12.25 -19.67 4.07
CA LEU A 45 12.04 -19.55 2.62
C LEU A 45 12.34 -20.92 1.99
N GLU A 46 11.33 -21.77 1.85
CA GLU A 46 11.45 -22.98 1.02
C GLU A 46 11.44 -22.61 -0.46
N GLN A 47 12.52 -22.97 -1.16
CA GLN A 47 12.61 -22.93 -2.62
C GLN A 47 11.51 -23.82 -3.22
N VAL A 48 10.53 -23.19 -3.87
CA VAL A 48 9.46 -23.91 -4.57
C VAL A 48 9.99 -24.44 -5.90
N GLU A 49 10.07 -25.76 -6.02
CA GLU A 49 10.27 -26.49 -7.28
C GLU A 49 9.11 -26.22 -8.25
N ILE A 50 9.39 -25.59 -9.39
CA ILE A 50 8.41 -25.26 -10.43
C ILE A 50 7.96 -26.54 -11.14
N THR A 51 6.96 -27.21 -10.58
CA THR A 51 6.34 -28.37 -11.21
C THR A 51 5.36 -27.89 -12.29
N LYS A 52 5.53 -28.38 -13.53
CA LYS A 52 4.72 -28.05 -14.72
C LYS A 52 3.22 -27.90 -14.42
N VAL A 53 2.74 -26.66 -14.42
CA VAL A 53 1.34 -26.32 -14.14
C VAL A 53 0.44 -26.61 -15.35
N LYS A 54 -0.63 -27.41 -15.16
CA LYS A 54 -1.65 -27.72 -16.18
C LYS A 54 -2.47 -26.46 -16.51
N ASN A 55 -3.06 -26.39 -17.71
CA ASN A 55 -3.90 -25.26 -18.16
C ASN A 55 -5.10 -24.96 -17.24
N GLU A 56 -5.62 -25.97 -16.55
CA GLU A 56 -6.77 -25.82 -15.64
C GLU A 56 -6.41 -24.93 -14.43
N THR A 57 -5.17 -24.98 -13.99
CA THR A 57 -4.68 -24.24 -12.82
C THR A 57 -4.60 -22.72 -13.04
N ILE A 58 -4.39 -22.22 -14.27
CA ILE A 58 -4.29 -20.77 -14.46
C ILE A 58 -5.64 -20.06 -14.42
N ASN A 59 -6.69 -20.72 -14.90
CA ASN A 59 -8.05 -20.19 -14.82
C ASN A 59 -8.53 -20.18 -13.36
N GLU A 60 -8.19 -21.21 -12.59
CA GLU A 60 -8.43 -21.27 -11.14
C GLU A 60 -7.70 -20.13 -10.40
N LEU A 61 -6.43 -19.86 -10.74
CA LEU A 61 -5.69 -18.73 -10.16
C LEU A 61 -6.35 -17.38 -10.49
N TRP A 62 -6.84 -17.20 -11.72
CA TRP A 62 -7.58 -15.98 -12.08
C TRP A 62 -8.91 -15.84 -11.35
N GLN A 63 -9.67 -16.93 -11.21
CA GLN A 63 -10.92 -16.93 -10.45
C GLN A 63 -10.67 -16.62 -8.98
N ALA A 64 -9.65 -17.24 -8.38
CA ALA A 64 -9.23 -16.92 -7.01
C ALA A 64 -8.84 -15.44 -6.87
N TYR A 65 -8.16 -14.88 -7.88
CA TYR A 65 -7.81 -13.46 -7.90
C TYR A 65 -9.06 -12.58 -7.86
N ASP A 66 -10.01 -12.84 -8.77
CA ASP A 66 -11.24 -12.06 -8.86
C ASP A 66 -12.08 -12.17 -7.57
N ASP A 67 -12.14 -13.36 -6.97
CA ASP A 67 -12.81 -13.58 -5.68
C ASP A 67 -12.13 -12.78 -4.54
N LEU A 68 -10.79 -12.74 -4.50
CA LEU A 68 -10.06 -11.94 -3.50
C LEU A 68 -10.29 -10.45 -3.70
N ILE A 69 -10.33 -9.96 -4.95
CA ILE A 69 -10.66 -8.56 -5.22
C ILE A 69 -12.04 -8.22 -4.65
N VAL A 70 -13.05 -9.04 -4.93
CA VAL A 70 -14.43 -8.78 -4.50
C VAL A 70 -14.59 -8.90 -2.99
N ARG A 71 -13.95 -9.89 -2.37
CA ARG A 71 -14.13 -10.19 -0.94
C ARG A 71 -13.26 -9.34 -0.02
N LEU A 72 -12.08 -8.95 -0.49
CA LEU A 72 -11.06 -8.28 0.33
C LEU A 72 -10.81 -6.86 -0.16
N VAL A 73 -10.37 -6.68 -1.40
CA VAL A 73 -9.92 -5.37 -1.90
C VAL A 73 -11.04 -4.35 -1.99
N LEU A 74 -12.18 -4.68 -2.59
CA LEU A 74 -13.28 -3.73 -2.76
C LEU A 74 -13.86 -3.24 -1.42
N PRO A 75 -14.16 -4.11 -0.43
CA PRO A 75 -14.59 -3.66 0.90
C PRO A 75 -13.53 -2.82 1.61
N ALA A 76 -12.27 -3.23 1.53
CA ALA A 76 -11.13 -2.56 2.14
C ALA A 76 -10.93 -1.15 1.55
N ASN A 77 -10.96 -1.02 0.22
CA ASN A 77 -10.91 0.28 -0.47
C ASN A 77 -12.11 1.16 -0.10
N LYS A 78 -13.32 0.59 -0.03
CA LYS A 78 -14.50 1.32 0.41
C LYS A 78 -14.35 1.82 1.85
N SER A 79 -13.83 0.99 2.75
CA SER A 79 -13.57 1.36 4.14
C SER A 79 -12.59 2.53 4.22
N CYS A 80 -11.49 2.46 3.46
CA CYS A 80 -10.48 3.50 3.38
C CYS A 80 -11.04 4.84 2.87
N MET A 81 -11.84 4.80 1.81
CA MET A 81 -12.48 6.00 1.26
C MET A 81 -13.53 6.59 2.21
N LEU A 82 -14.29 5.76 2.92
CA LEU A 82 -15.23 6.23 3.94
C LEU A 82 -14.51 6.89 5.11
N ALA A 83 -13.38 6.33 5.56
CA ALA A 83 -12.55 6.93 6.61
C ALA A 83 -12.09 8.34 6.19
N LEU A 84 -11.60 8.50 4.96
CA LEU A 84 -11.25 9.82 4.41
C LEU A 84 -12.44 10.77 4.30
N GLU A 85 -13.57 10.31 3.78
CA GLU A 85 -14.76 11.15 3.61
C GLU A 85 -15.26 11.66 4.96
N ASN A 86 -15.26 10.83 5.99
CA ASN A 86 -15.61 11.22 7.35
C ASN A 86 -14.66 12.32 7.87
N LEU A 87 -13.36 12.20 7.60
CA LEU A 87 -12.38 13.23 7.95
C LEU A 87 -12.62 14.56 7.20
N PHE A 88 -12.98 14.50 5.92
CA PHE A 88 -13.21 15.69 5.10
C PHE A 88 -14.58 16.37 5.33
N GLN A 89 -15.57 15.66 5.90
CA GLN A 89 -16.86 16.23 6.24
C GLN A 89 -16.83 17.12 7.50
N GLU A 90 -15.81 16.97 8.34
CA GLU A 90 -15.54 17.90 9.42
C GLU A 90 -15.03 19.23 8.81
N LYS A 91 -15.95 20.19 8.61
CA LYS A 91 -15.75 21.47 7.89
C LYS A 91 -14.57 22.32 8.40
N ASP A 92 -14.07 22.07 9.60
CA ASP A 92 -12.94 22.77 10.20
C ASP A 92 -11.58 22.22 9.72
N TYR A 93 -11.55 21.12 8.95
CA TYR A 93 -10.34 20.39 8.58
C TYR A 93 -9.73 20.81 7.22
N ILE A 94 -10.52 21.40 6.32
CA ILE A 94 -10.07 21.80 4.96
C ILE A 94 -9.87 23.32 4.88
N ASP A 95 -9.04 23.88 5.74
CA ASP A 95 -8.39 25.17 5.46
C ASP A 95 -6.89 24.90 5.36
N PRO A 96 -6.25 25.04 4.17
CA PRO A 96 -4.80 24.86 4.03
C PRO A 96 -3.97 25.86 4.86
N ASN A 97 -4.61 26.85 5.51
CA ASN A 97 -4.01 27.76 6.49
C ASN A 97 -4.35 27.41 7.96
N GLN A 98 -5.20 26.42 8.22
CA GLN A 98 -5.44 25.89 9.56
C GLN A 98 -4.84 24.50 9.67
N THR A 99 -3.86 24.36 10.57
CA THR A 99 -3.28 23.10 11.01
C THR A 99 -4.38 22.11 11.41
N ALA A 100 -4.42 20.92 10.79
CA ALA A 100 -5.31 19.80 11.11
C ALA A 100 -5.29 19.41 12.59
N LEU A 101 -4.18 19.70 13.29
CA LEU A 101 -3.98 19.35 14.69
C LEU A 101 -4.40 20.41 15.72
N ARG A 102 -5.00 21.53 15.35
CA ARG A 102 -5.35 22.60 16.32
C ARG A 102 -6.58 22.33 17.19
N ILE A 103 -7.26 21.21 17.01
CA ILE A 103 -8.46 20.84 17.76
C ILE A 103 -8.11 19.62 18.61
N ASN A 104 -8.33 19.66 19.92
CA ASN A 104 -8.10 18.58 20.91
C ASN A 104 -8.84 17.24 20.64
N GLY A 105 -9.30 16.97 19.41
CA GLY A 105 -9.85 15.71 18.93
C GLY A 105 -9.12 15.11 17.72
N SER A 106 -8.18 15.84 17.09
CA SER A 106 -7.51 15.46 15.86
C SER A 106 -6.45 14.36 16.03
N TYR A 107 -5.82 14.26 17.21
CA TYR A 107 -4.84 13.20 17.52
C TYR A 107 -5.48 11.82 17.43
N ASN A 108 -6.59 11.61 18.15
CA ASN A 108 -7.29 10.34 18.16
C ASN A 108 -7.84 9.99 16.77
N GLN A 109 -8.29 10.98 16.00
CA GLN A 109 -8.74 10.77 14.61
C GLN A 109 -7.59 10.38 13.68
N ALA A 110 -6.42 11.02 13.80
CA ALA A 110 -5.21 10.66 13.07
C ALA A 110 -4.76 9.23 13.40
N VAL A 111 -4.73 8.87 14.68
CA VAL A 111 -4.41 7.51 15.13
C VAL A 111 -5.43 6.50 14.60
N ASN A 112 -6.73 6.80 14.67
CA ASN A 112 -7.78 5.93 14.13
C ASN A 112 -7.63 5.72 12.63
N LEU A 113 -7.35 6.78 11.85
CA LEU A 113 -7.11 6.63 10.41
C LEU A 113 -5.87 5.76 10.14
N LEU A 114 -4.76 6.00 10.84
CA LEU A 114 -3.55 5.19 10.67
C LEU A 114 -3.83 3.72 11.00
N ASN A 115 -4.56 3.45 12.08
CA ASN A 115 -4.98 2.09 12.44
C ASN A 115 -5.89 1.47 11.38
N ASP A 116 -6.84 2.24 10.83
CA ASP A 116 -7.72 1.77 9.75
C ASP A 116 -6.90 1.43 8.50
N ILE A 117 -5.93 2.27 8.12
CA ILE A 117 -4.99 2.00 7.01
C ILE A 117 -4.17 0.74 7.30
N LEU A 118 -3.57 0.62 8.50
CA LEU A 118 -2.74 -0.51 8.91
C LEU A 118 -3.50 -1.84 8.85
N ASN A 119 -4.71 -1.89 9.40
CA ASN A 119 -5.57 -3.08 9.38
C ASN A 119 -5.98 -3.47 7.96
N THR A 120 -6.20 -2.47 7.11
CA THR A 120 -6.60 -2.67 5.72
C THR A 120 -5.47 -3.29 4.90
N VAL A 121 -4.23 -2.82 5.12
CA VAL A 121 -3.02 -3.25 4.40
C VAL A 121 -2.63 -4.71 4.68
N GLN A 122 -2.90 -5.24 5.88
CA GLN A 122 -2.67 -6.67 6.21
C GLN A 122 -3.43 -7.64 5.28
N THR A 123 -4.57 -7.21 4.74
CA THR A 123 -5.40 -8.03 3.84
C THR A 123 -4.72 -8.33 2.48
N SER A 124 -3.61 -7.65 2.16
CA SER A 124 -2.92 -7.75 0.87
C SER A 124 -1.90 -8.88 0.76
N GLU A 125 -1.51 -9.53 1.88
CA GLU A 125 -0.49 -10.60 1.88
C GLU A 125 -0.94 -11.81 1.03
N VAL A 126 -2.22 -12.19 1.12
CA VAL A 126 -2.79 -13.29 0.32
C VAL A 126 -2.73 -12.98 -1.18
N ILE A 127 -2.85 -11.70 -1.56
CA ILE A 127 -2.77 -11.25 -2.95
C ILE A 127 -1.33 -11.32 -3.44
N HIS A 128 -0.36 -10.98 -2.58
CA HIS A 128 1.06 -11.08 -2.91
C HIS A 128 1.46 -12.51 -3.32
N GLU A 129 1.04 -13.53 -2.58
CA GLU A 129 1.32 -14.92 -2.96
C GLU A 129 0.73 -15.31 -4.31
N LEU A 130 -0.51 -14.85 -4.58
CA LEU A 130 -1.17 -15.13 -5.84
C LEU A 130 -0.48 -14.43 -7.02
N ASN A 131 -0.02 -13.20 -6.79
CA ASN A 131 0.82 -12.45 -7.72
C ASN A 131 2.08 -13.22 -8.09
N LEU A 132 2.81 -13.78 -7.11
CA LEU A 132 4.01 -14.58 -7.38
C LEU A 132 3.67 -15.85 -8.18
N LYS A 133 2.60 -16.56 -7.82
CA LYS A 133 2.17 -17.77 -8.55
C LYS A 133 1.83 -17.49 -10.01
N LEU A 134 1.20 -16.34 -10.30
CA LEU A 134 0.91 -15.90 -11.66
C LEU A 134 2.16 -15.40 -12.37
N LEU A 135 3.01 -14.63 -11.71
CA LEU A 135 4.24 -14.07 -12.27
C LEU A 135 5.19 -15.16 -12.79
N TYR A 136 5.29 -16.29 -12.10
CA TYR A 136 6.16 -17.42 -12.48
C TYR A 136 5.45 -18.50 -13.30
N ASN A 137 4.22 -18.26 -13.75
CA ASN A 137 3.50 -19.17 -14.64
C ASN A 137 3.68 -18.76 -16.12
N PRO A 138 4.25 -19.61 -16.99
CA PRO A 138 4.58 -19.25 -18.37
C PRO A 138 3.36 -19.01 -19.27
N LYS A 139 2.15 -19.29 -18.78
CA LYS A 139 0.89 -19.08 -19.51
C LYS A 139 0.16 -17.82 -19.05
N THR A 140 0.70 -17.10 -18.08
CA THR A 140 0.14 -15.84 -17.61
C THR A 140 0.14 -14.81 -18.72
N ASP A 141 -1.00 -14.13 -18.85
CA ASP A 141 -1.08 -12.91 -19.61
C ASP A 141 -0.49 -11.77 -18.76
N PRO A 142 0.69 -11.26 -19.11
CA PRO A 142 1.37 -10.25 -18.31
C PRO A 142 0.60 -8.92 -18.26
N GLN A 143 -0.18 -8.58 -19.29
CA GLN A 143 -1.00 -7.36 -19.27
C GLN A 143 -2.17 -7.49 -18.30
N LYS A 144 -2.80 -8.68 -18.30
CA LYS A 144 -3.85 -8.99 -17.34
C LYS A 144 -3.29 -8.96 -15.91
N LEU A 145 -2.11 -9.53 -15.68
CA LEU A 145 -1.46 -9.53 -14.37
C LEU A 145 -1.11 -8.11 -13.91
N GLN A 146 -0.49 -7.30 -14.77
CA GLN A 146 -0.21 -5.89 -14.46
C GLN A 146 -1.48 -5.13 -14.04
N GLY A 147 -2.57 -5.27 -14.81
CA GLY A 147 -3.83 -4.62 -14.48
C GLY A 147 -4.42 -5.10 -13.14
N LYS A 148 -4.31 -6.40 -12.85
CA LYS A 148 -4.82 -6.99 -11.60
C LYS A 148 -4.00 -6.60 -10.37
N MET A 149 -2.68 -6.48 -10.52
CA MET A 149 -1.79 -5.98 -9.47
C MET A 149 -2.14 -4.54 -9.08
N SER A 150 -2.31 -3.64 -10.05
CA SER A 150 -2.77 -2.27 -9.76
C SER A 150 -4.18 -2.24 -9.17
N GLU A 151 -5.13 -3.03 -9.69
CA GLU A 151 -6.50 -3.14 -9.14
C GLU A 151 -6.49 -3.61 -7.67
N SER A 152 -5.54 -4.46 -7.30
CA SER A 152 -5.44 -5.00 -5.95
C SER A 152 -4.81 -4.07 -4.93
N THR A 153 -4.32 -2.91 -5.34
CA THR A 153 -3.78 -1.93 -4.40
C THR A 153 -4.92 -1.31 -3.60
N ILE A 154 -4.83 -1.43 -2.28
CA ILE A 154 -5.80 -0.87 -1.35
C ILE A 154 -5.31 0.49 -0.85
N CYS A 155 -6.19 1.47 -0.68
CA CYS A 155 -5.85 2.81 -0.18
C CYS A 155 -4.86 3.60 -1.07
N SER A 156 -4.77 3.30 -2.37
CA SER A 156 -3.98 4.11 -3.32
C SER A 156 -4.82 5.23 -3.94
N ASP A 157 -5.14 6.27 -3.16
CA ASP A 157 -5.75 7.50 -3.66
C ASP A 157 -4.80 8.69 -3.36
N VAL A 158 -4.64 9.60 -4.33
CA VAL A 158 -3.81 10.81 -4.15
C VAL A 158 -4.25 11.62 -2.93
N LYS A 159 -5.55 11.59 -2.60
CA LYS A 159 -6.13 12.30 -1.45
C LYS A 159 -5.57 11.74 -0.16
N ILE A 160 -5.38 10.42 -0.06
CA ILE A 160 -4.74 9.77 1.10
C ILE A 160 -3.31 10.26 1.21
N THR A 161 -2.54 10.21 0.12
CA THR A 161 -1.14 10.64 0.11
C THR A 161 -1.00 12.12 0.51
N ASN A 162 -1.80 13.00 -0.08
CA ASN A 162 -1.82 14.43 0.24
C ASN A 162 -2.22 14.68 1.68
N TYR A 163 -3.23 13.96 2.18
CA TYR A 163 -3.67 14.05 3.57
C TYR A 163 -2.56 13.61 4.54
N THR A 164 -1.95 12.46 4.29
CA THR A 164 -0.83 11.93 5.07
C THR A 164 0.31 12.94 5.15
N ASN A 165 0.68 13.56 4.03
CA ASN A 165 1.69 14.61 3.99
C ASN A 165 1.30 15.87 4.77
N ALA A 166 0.04 16.31 4.66
CA ALA A 166 -0.46 17.44 5.43
C ALA A 166 -0.41 17.16 6.94
N LEU A 167 -0.84 15.96 7.36
CA LEU A 167 -0.83 15.53 8.75
C LEU A 167 0.60 15.47 9.32
N ILE A 168 1.55 14.90 8.56
CA ILE A 168 2.97 14.88 8.95
C ILE A 168 3.51 16.30 9.16
N LYS A 169 3.21 17.22 8.23
CA LYS A 169 3.61 18.63 8.36
C LYS A 169 2.99 19.28 9.60
N ASP A 170 1.71 19.02 9.85
CA ASP A 170 1.03 19.58 11.01
C ASP A 170 1.60 19.06 12.33
N ILE A 171 2.01 17.79 12.40
CA ILE A 171 2.69 17.20 13.56
C ILE A 171 4.01 17.94 13.84
N ALA A 172 4.77 18.28 12.80
CA ALA A 172 6.02 19.01 12.95
C ALA A 172 5.80 20.48 13.39
N MET A 173 4.71 21.11 12.96
CA MET A 173 4.43 22.52 13.23
C MET A 173 3.58 22.77 14.49
N ALA A 174 2.81 21.78 14.95
CA ALA A 174 1.90 21.93 16.07
C ALA A 174 2.63 21.96 17.42
N LYS A 175 2.04 22.67 18.39
CA LYS A 175 2.47 22.62 19.80
C LYS A 175 1.87 21.38 20.48
N ILE A 176 2.25 20.20 20.00
CA ILE A 176 1.89 18.91 20.59
C ILE A 176 2.93 18.47 21.62
N ASP A 177 2.52 17.62 22.56
CA ASP A 177 3.46 17.04 23.52
C ASP A 177 4.54 16.22 22.77
N PRO A 178 5.82 16.29 23.18
CA PRO A 178 6.88 15.52 22.53
C PRO A 178 6.63 14.01 22.48
N ASP A 179 6.00 13.43 23.51
CA ASP A 179 5.72 12.00 23.57
C ASP A 179 4.62 11.62 22.57
N GLU A 180 3.55 12.43 22.48
CA GLU A 180 2.47 12.29 21.48
C GLU A 180 3.03 12.44 20.05
N ARG A 181 3.92 13.42 19.83
CA ARG A 181 4.60 13.60 18.54
C ARG A 181 5.42 12.37 18.15
N ASN A 182 6.17 11.82 19.09
CA ASN A 182 7.00 10.64 18.84
C ASN A 182 6.15 9.39 18.60
N GLU A 183 4.99 9.27 19.27
CA GLU A 183 4.02 8.20 19.03
C GLU A 183 3.44 8.27 17.62
N LEU A 184 2.97 9.44 17.17
CA LEU A 184 2.49 9.62 15.81
C LEU A 184 3.58 9.37 14.78
N THR A 185 4.79 9.89 15.01
CA THR A 185 5.94 9.68 14.11
C THR A 185 6.21 8.18 13.96
N ARG A 186 6.20 7.41 15.06
CA ARG A 186 6.29 5.95 15.01
C ARG A 186 5.14 5.30 14.24
N ALA A 187 3.92 5.76 14.42
CA ALA A 187 2.75 5.23 13.71
C ALA A 187 2.87 5.41 12.18
N PHE A 188 3.44 6.54 11.73
CA PHE A 188 3.77 6.72 10.31
C PHE A 188 4.87 5.79 9.83
N VAL A 189 5.95 5.63 10.61
CA VAL A 189 7.01 4.67 10.29
C VAL A 189 6.46 3.24 10.22
N GLU A 190 5.56 2.86 11.11
CA GLU A 190 4.88 1.56 11.07
C GLU A 190 3.91 1.44 9.87
N THR A 191 3.29 2.54 9.45
CA THR A 191 2.45 2.56 8.23
C THR A 191 3.31 2.35 6.99
N ALA A 192 4.46 3.03 6.90
CA ALA A 192 5.44 2.78 5.84
C ALA A 192 5.95 1.32 5.88
N HIS A 193 6.23 0.79 7.08
CA HIS A 193 6.61 -0.60 7.28
C HIS A 193 5.58 -1.56 6.69
N ARG A 194 4.30 -1.38 7.02
CA ARG A 194 3.21 -2.24 6.50
C ARG A 194 3.06 -2.15 5.00
N TYR A 195 3.15 -0.95 4.41
CA TYR A 195 3.11 -0.83 2.96
C TYR A 195 4.24 -1.61 2.28
N ILE A 196 5.46 -1.55 2.81
CA ILE A 196 6.58 -2.33 2.26
C ILE A 196 6.42 -3.83 2.50
N TYR A 197 6.01 -4.25 3.70
CA TYR A 197 5.83 -5.66 4.01
C TYR A 197 4.75 -6.32 3.14
N SER A 198 3.71 -5.57 2.84
CA SER A 198 2.61 -5.98 1.98
C SER A 198 2.96 -6.09 0.50
N ALA A 199 4.11 -5.56 0.05
CA ALA A 199 4.66 -5.39 -1.31
C ALA A 199 4.03 -6.20 -2.48
N SER A 200 2.72 -6.08 -2.66
CA SER A 200 1.98 -6.68 -3.76
C SER A 200 2.03 -5.79 -5.00
N SER A 201 2.42 -4.52 -4.83
CA SER A 201 2.45 -3.51 -5.88
C SER A 201 3.51 -2.42 -5.63
N VAL A 202 3.92 -1.75 -6.71
CA VAL A 202 4.89 -0.64 -6.66
C VAL A 202 4.27 0.62 -6.03
N GLU A 203 2.95 0.73 -6.07
CA GLU A 203 2.16 1.80 -5.47
C GLU A 203 2.31 1.81 -3.94
N TYR A 204 2.39 0.64 -3.29
CA TYR A 204 2.69 0.57 -1.87
C TYR A 204 4.12 1.00 -1.55
N THR A 205 5.09 0.57 -2.36
CA THR A 205 6.49 1.00 -2.22
C THR A 205 6.62 2.51 -2.34
N SER A 206 5.92 3.09 -3.31
CA SER A 206 5.86 4.54 -3.52
C SER A 206 5.23 5.26 -2.33
N SER A 207 4.13 4.74 -1.80
CA SER A 207 3.43 5.31 -0.64
C SER A 207 4.29 5.32 0.62
N ALA A 208 5.01 4.22 0.89
CA ALA A 208 5.95 4.14 1.99
C ALA A 208 7.10 5.15 1.84
N MET A 209 7.67 5.27 0.63
CA MET A 209 8.72 6.25 0.37
C MET A 209 8.23 7.68 0.60
N GLU A 210 7.05 8.04 0.10
CA GLU A 210 6.48 9.38 0.33
C GLU A 210 6.31 9.69 1.83
N ILE A 211 5.85 8.73 2.63
CA ILE A 211 5.79 8.89 4.10
C ILE A 211 7.18 9.17 4.68
N LEU A 212 8.18 8.35 4.36
CA LEU A 212 9.53 8.48 4.92
C LEU A 212 10.18 9.82 4.53
N PHE A 213 10.00 10.26 3.29
CA PHE A 213 10.47 11.58 2.85
C PHE A 213 9.79 12.71 3.57
N SER A 214 8.46 12.63 3.71
CA SER A 214 7.69 13.65 4.39
C SER A 214 8.12 13.78 5.85
N LEU A 215 8.38 12.65 6.54
CA LEU A 215 8.93 12.66 7.90
C LEU A 215 10.33 13.31 7.94
N SER A 216 11.19 13.02 6.96
CA SER A 216 12.55 13.57 6.89
C SER A 216 12.56 15.08 6.61
N ASP A 217 11.79 15.53 5.63
CA ASP A 217 11.67 16.93 5.22
C ASP A 217 11.12 17.82 6.34
N ASN A 218 10.28 17.23 7.21
CA ASN A 218 9.70 17.90 8.37
C ASN A 218 10.50 17.68 9.67
N GLU A 219 11.74 17.15 9.58
CA GLU A 219 12.65 16.93 10.73
C GLU A 219 12.06 16.04 11.85
N LEU A 220 11.12 15.16 11.52
CA LEU A 220 10.53 14.20 12.46
C LEU A 220 11.35 12.91 12.58
N ILE A 221 12.21 12.64 11.60
CA ILE A 221 13.23 11.59 11.66
C ILE A 221 14.64 12.17 11.46
N PRO A 222 15.70 11.47 11.89
CA PRO A 222 17.07 12.00 11.78
C PRO A 222 17.50 12.24 10.33
N ARG A 223 18.06 13.43 10.08
CA ARG A 223 18.60 13.83 8.76
C ARG A 223 19.71 12.92 8.23
N SER A 224 20.36 12.13 9.09
CA SER A 224 21.32 11.11 8.69
C SER A 224 20.75 10.11 7.69
N ASN A 225 19.42 9.90 7.68
CA ASN A 225 18.75 8.99 6.75
C ASN A 225 18.41 9.65 5.40
N MET A 226 18.53 10.98 5.25
CA MET A 226 18.03 11.71 4.08
C MET A 226 18.78 11.35 2.78
N GLU A 227 20.09 11.15 2.85
CA GLU A 227 20.89 10.78 1.68
C GLU A 227 20.51 9.39 1.17
N GLU A 228 20.39 8.42 2.07
CA GLU A 228 20.00 7.05 1.75
C GLU A 228 18.56 7.00 1.20
N LEU A 229 17.61 7.67 1.86
CA LEU A 229 16.23 7.79 1.35
C LEU A 229 16.21 8.42 -0.06
N SER A 230 17.03 9.45 -0.29
CA SER A 230 17.22 10.09 -1.62
C SER A 230 17.69 9.10 -2.67
N GLN A 231 18.67 8.26 -2.35
CA GLN A 231 19.15 7.22 -3.25
C GLN A 231 18.08 6.17 -3.52
N LEU A 232 17.39 5.67 -2.49
CA LEU A 232 16.31 4.69 -2.62
C LEU A 232 15.16 5.21 -3.49
N ARG A 233 14.79 6.49 -3.37
CA ARG A 233 13.78 7.11 -4.24
C ARG A 233 14.21 7.16 -5.69
N GLN A 234 15.46 7.53 -5.96
CA GLN A 234 15.98 7.57 -7.32
C GLN A 234 16.03 6.17 -7.93
N SER A 235 16.42 5.16 -7.14
CA SER A 235 16.35 3.76 -7.55
C SER A 235 14.92 3.33 -7.90
N LEU A 236 13.93 3.67 -7.06
CA LEU A 236 12.52 3.38 -7.33
C LEU A 236 12.05 4.01 -8.65
N ILE A 237 12.35 5.30 -8.85
CA ILE A 237 11.97 6.04 -10.06
C ILE A 237 12.62 5.40 -11.29
N GLY A 238 13.92 5.09 -11.23
CA GLY A 238 14.63 4.45 -12.32
C GLY A 238 14.05 3.07 -12.65
N LEU A 239 13.73 2.27 -11.63
CA LEU A 239 13.12 0.96 -11.78
C LEU A 239 11.76 1.05 -12.48
N ILE A 240 10.89 1.96 -12.06
CA ILE A 240 9.58 2.19 -12.70
C ILE A 240 9.76 2.62 -14.17
N GLN A 241 10.65 3.58 -14.44
CA GLN A 241 10.89 4.09 -15.79
C GLN A 241 11.43 3.02 -16.74
N ASN A 242 12.35 2.18 -16.27
CA ASN A 242 12.88 1.06 -17.03
C ASN A 242 11.77 0.06 -17.35
N TYR A 243 10.95 -0.30 -16.35
CA TYR A 243 9.82 -1.19 -16.55
C TYR A 243 8.80 -0.66 -17.56
N GLU A 244 8.40 0.61 -17.46
CA GLU A 244 7.47 1.24 -18.41
C GLU A 244 8.03 1.31 -19.84
N SER A 245 9.35 1.47 -19.98
CA SER A 245 10.04 1.47 -21.28
C SER A 245 10.09 0.08 -21.90
N ASP A 246 10.36 -0.94 -21.09
CA ASP A 246 10.65 -2.29 -21.55
C ASP A 246 9.38 -3.13 -21.71
N PHE A 247 8.36 -2.86 -20.88
CA PHE A 247 7.06 -3.51 -20.98
C PHE A 247 6.25 -2.94 -22.15
N ARG A 248 6.01 -3.77 -23.18
CA ARG A 248 5.35 -3.31 -24.41
C ARG A 248 3.94 -3.90 -24.54
N PRO A 249 2.87 -3.11 -24.64
CA PRO A 249 1.50 -3.63 -24.83
C PRO A 249 1.28 -4.48 -26.11
N GLN A 250 2.21 -4.45 -27.05
CA GLN A 250 2.18 -5.31 -28.25
C GLN A 250 3.37 -6.30 -28.29
N GLY A 251 4.13 -6.36 -27.20
CA GLY A 251 5.28 -7.26 -27.04
C GLY A 251 4.86 -8.73 -26.97
N ALA A 252 5.83 -9.62 -27.19
CA ALA A 252 5.62 -11.05 -27.00
C ALA A 252 5.29 -11.33 -25.51
N PRO A 253 4.25 -12.11 -25.19
CA PRO A 253 3.84 -12.36 -23.81
C PRO A 253 4.96 -12.87 -22.91
N LEU A 254 5.81 -13.78 -23.39
CA LEU A 254 6.94 -14.30 -22.62
C LEU A 254 7.98 -13.22 -22.30
N SER A 255 8.28 -12.33 -23.26
CA SER A 255 9.22 -11.23 -23.04
C SER A 255 8.69 -10.21 -22.03
N ASN A 256 7.39 -9.89 -22.07
CA ASN A 256 6.79 -9.02 -21.06
C ASN A 256 6.73 -9.69 -19.68
N LEU A 257 6.54 -11.01 -19.62
CA LEU A 257 6.56 -11.74 -18.36
C LEU A 257 7.96 -11.75 -17.74
N GLU A 258 9.01 -11.93 -18.55
CA GLU A 258 10.41 -11.79 -18.13
C GLU A 258 10.68 -10.38 -17.59
N VAL A 259 10.26 -9.33 -18.31
CA VAL A 259 10.37 -7.93 -17.85
C VAL A 259 9.66 -7.71 -16.50
N MET A 260 8.46 -8.28 -16.32
CA MET A 260 7.77 -8.21 -15.02
C MET A 260 8.53 -8.95 -13.93
N GLN A 261 9.09 -10.12 -14.21
CA GLN A 261 9.85 -10.91 -13.24
C GLN A 261 11.08 -10.15 -12.76
N ASP A 262 11.86 -9.59 -13.69
CA ASP A 262 13.05 -8.78 -13.38
C ASP A 262 12.66 -7.55 -12.55
N PHE A 263 11.62 -6.83 -12.96
CA PHE A 263 11.10 -5.68 -12.21
C PHE A 263 10.73 -6.02 -10.77
N TYR A 264 9.99 -7.11 -10.55
CA TYR A 264 9.57 -7.50 -9.20
C TYR A 264 10.73 -8.05 -8.35
N GLN A 265 11.74 -8.67 -8.95
CA GLN A 265 12.95 -9.07 -8.24
C GLN A 265 13.74 -7.85 -7.76
N GLU A 266 13.94 -6.85 -8.62
CA GLU A 266 14.59 -5.59 -8.26
C GLU A 266 13.78 -4.80 -7.24
N LEU A 267 12.45 -4.76 -7.38
CA LEU A 267 11.55 -4.12 -6.42
C LEU A 267 11.66 -4.75 -5.04
N ASN A 268 11.74 -6.08 -4.96
CA ASN A 268 11.93 -6.78 -3.67
C ASN A 268 13.27 -6.47 -3.01
N GLN A 269 14.35 -6.34 -3.79
CA GLN A 269 15.66 -5.92 -3.27
C GLN A 269 15.62 -4.48 -2.74
N LEU A 270 14.95 -3.60 -3.49
CA LEU A 270 14.74 -2.22 -3.06
C LEU A 270 13.91 -2.15 -1.78
N ASN A 271 12.83 -2.93 -1.69
CA ASN A 271 11.98 -3.03 -0.50
C ASN A 271 12.76 -3.51 0.73
N THR A 272 13.66 -4.48 0.56
CA THR A 272 14.55 -4.92 1.63
C THR A 272 15.42 -3.76 2.14
N SER A 273 15.98 -2.97 1.23
CA SER A 273 16.80 -1.80 1.59
C SER A 273 15.98 -0.71 2.29
N ILE A 274 14.72 -0.51 1.90
CA ILE A 274 13.79 0.42 2.58
C ILE A 274 13.44 -0.10 3.98
N LEU A 275 13.18 -1.40 4.13
CA LEU A 275 12.92 -2.02 5.44
C LEU A 275 14.10 -1.82 6.39
N ASP A 276 15.35 -1.95 5.92
CA ASP A 276 16.53 -1.71 6.75
C ASP A 276 16.56 -0.29 7.32
N VAL A 277 16.15 0.72 6.53
CA VAL A 277 16.00 2.11 7.02
C VAL A 277 14.88 2.19 8.05
N ILE A 278 13.72 1.61 7.76
CA ILE A 278 12.55 1.62 8.64
C ILE A 278 12.88 0.98 10.00
N GLU A 279 13.57 -0.15 10.01
CA GLU A 279 13.97 -0.84 11.23
C GLU A 279 14.92 0.03 12.07
N ARG A 280 15.88 0.73 11.45
CA ARG A 280 16.72 1.70 12.19
C ARG A 280 15.90 2.82 12.81
N LEU A 281 14.95 3.40 12.05
CA LEU A 281 14.09 4.48 12.52
C LEU A 281 13.25 4.09 13.74
N LYS A 282 12.79 2.82 13.82
CA LYS A 282 12.07 2.31 15.01
C LYS A 282 12.88 2.44 16.31
N TYR A 283 14.22 2.40 16.23
CA TYR A 283 15.11 2.59 17.39
C TYR A 283 15.53 4.05 17.60
N GLU A 284 15.61 4.85 16.53
CA GLU A 284 16.03 6.25 16.59
C GLU A 284 14.95 7.19 17.14
N ILE A 285 13.66 6.85 16.98
CA ILE A 285 12.55 7.66 17.48
C ILE A 285 12.32 7.38 18.99
N PRO A 286 12.42 8.39 19.89
CA PRO A 286 12.34 8.18 21.34
C PRO A 286 11.00 7.61 21.81
N LYS A 287 10.99 6.53 22.60
CA LYS A 287 9.77 5.99 23.21
C LYS A 287 9.18 7.00 24.19
N GLY A 288 7.87 7.26 24.08
CA GLY A 288 7.15 8.09 25.05
C GLY A 288 7.24 7.47 26.45
N ARG A 289 7.10 8.30 27.49
CA ARG A 289 7.23 7.86 28.88
C ARG A 289 6.03 7.06 29.40
#